data_AF-A0A832HX60-F1
#
_entry.id   AF-A0A832HX60-F1
#
_cell.length_a   1.000
_cell.length_b   1.000
_cell.length_c   1.000
_cell.angle_alpha   90.00
_cell.angle_beta   90.00
_cell.angle_gamma   90.00
#
_symmetry.space_group_name_H-M   'P 1'
#
loop_
_entity.id
_entity.type
_entity.pdbx_description
1 polymer ?
#
loop_
_entity_poly.entity_id
_entity_poly.type
_entity_poly.pdbx_seq_one_letter_code
_entity_poly.pdbx_strand_id
1 'polypeptide(L)'
;KPSEIGVSHEKLRQIGYTSDMFGKPLTSDDQICELKVQDVIIPLKCGEYFVRVANFIDELLTKVYGLAPYYNIRRVEELVGHIVVGLAPHTSVGILGRIIGFTNLNVCYAHPIWHSAKRRDCDGDEDALMLALDTLINFSREYLPSQIGGIMDAPLLLIPVVNTAEVQRQAHDFDVASAYPLEFYERTWGRAEPKQLSGIIDLVGYRLGTEAQFEGFNFTTPVSNINHGNAESAYKRLKTMVDKLNSQLELAEKIGAVNARKVALKVLTKHFIRDIAGNMRAFSTQSVRCKSCNKRYRRIPLRGVCTHCGGQLTLTVYRGGIEKYFEAAQNLVEKYKLPQYYAQRILLVKEEITSLFDGKKPRQISLTDFS
;
A
#
# COMPACT_ATOMS: atom_id res chain seq x y z
N LYS A 1 -22.22 9.24 2.88
CA LYS A 1 -23.23 9.85 3.79
C LYS A 1 -22.52 10.49 4.98
N PRO A 2 -23.04 11.57 5.57
CA PRO A 2 -22.46 12.18 6.78
C PRO A 2 -22.22 11.15 7.93
N SER A 3 -23.20 10.26 8.16
CA SER A 3 -23.12 9.21 9.19
C SER A 3 -21.96 8.23 8.98
N GLU A 4 -21.51 8.04 7.74
CA GLU A 4 -20.40 7.14 7.41
C GLU A 4 -19.03 7.76 7.67
N ILE A 5 -18.92 9.09 7.75
CA ILE A 5 -17.64 9.78 7.89
C ILE A 5 -17.43 10.37 9.29
N GLY A 6 -18.33 10.06 10.23
CA GLY A 6 -18.26 10.53 11.62
C GLY A 6 -18.47 12.04 11.75
N VAL A 7 -19.22 12.66 10.84
CA VAL A 7 -19.48 14.11 10.85
C VAL A 7 -20.98 14.37 10.71
N SER A 8 -21.53 15.23 11.56
CA SER A 8 -22.93 15.66 11.48
C SER A 8 -23.21 16.43 10.20
N HIS A 9 -24.40 16.30 9.64
CA HIS A 9 -24.84 17.07 8.48
C HIS A 9 -24.77 18.60 8.72
N GLU A 10 -25.00 19.08 9.95
CA GLU A 10 -24.86 20.50 10.31
C GLU A 10 -23.44 21.03 10.08
N LYS A 11 -22.42 20.26 10.50
CA LYS A 11 -21.02 20.58 10.28
C LYS A 11 -20.66 20.59 8.79
N LEU A 12 -21.21 19.66 8.01
CA LEU A 12 -21.02 19.66 6.55
C LEU A 12 -21.67 20.87 5.88
N ARG A 13 -22.84 21.32 6.36
CA ARG A 13 -23.46 22.58 5.89
C ARG A 13 -22.57 23.79 6.13
N GLN A 14 -21.89 23.87 7.26
CA GLN A 14 -20.96 24.97 7.57
C GLN A 14 -19.79 25.06 6.58
N ILE A 15 -19.39 23.94 5.97
CA ILE A 15 -18.27 23.88 5.01
C ILE A 15 -18.72 23.85 3.54
N GLY A 16 -20.02 24.10 3.27
CA GLY A 16 -20.56 24.32 1.94
C GLY A 16 -21.32 23.15 1.31
N TYR A 17 -21.71 22.14 2.09
CA TYR A 17 -22.61 21.07 1.63
C TYR A 17 -24.06 21.42 1.96
N THR A 18 -24.79 21.98 0.99
CA THR A 18 -26.16 22.48 1.19
C THR A 18 -27.25 21.49 0.82
N SER A 19 -26.99 20.63 -0.16
CA SER A 19 -27.96 19.71 -0.74
C SER A 19 -27.40 18.31 -0.89
N ASP A 20 -28.30 17.33 -0.91
CA ASP A 20 -28.00 15.94 -1.24
C ASP A 20 -27.87 15.74 -2.76
N MET A 21 -27.54 14.51 -3.17
CA MET A 21 -27.36 14.14 -4.58
C MET A 21 -28.61 14.32 -5.46
N PHE A 22 -29.80 14.47 -4.86
CA PHE A 22 -31.07 14.71 -5.57
C PHE A 22 -31.47 16.19 -5.55
N GLY A 23 -30.59 17.08 -5.07
CA GLY A 23 -30.86 18.51 -4.95
C GLY A 23 -31.78 18.87 -3.77
N LYS A 24 -32.08 17.94 -2.86
CA LYS A 24 -32.89 18.25 -1.67
C LYS A 24 -32.00 18.86 -0.58
N PRO A 25 -32.52 19.77 0.26
CA PRO A 25 -31.74 20.31 1.38
C PRO A 25 -31.19 19.20 2.29
N LEU A 26 -29.95 19.39 2.74
CA LEU A 26 -29.28 18.46 3.65
C LEU A 26 -29.82 18.66 5.09
N THR A 27 -30.60 17.70 5.57
CA THR A 27 -31.31 17.74 6.88
C THR A 27 -31.10 16.47 7.71
N SER A 28 -30.46 15.44 7.15
CA SER A 28 -30.22 14.16 7.82
C SER A 28 -28.83 13.62 7.55
N ASP A 29 -28.27 12.92 8.53
CA ASP A 29 -26.95 12.29 8.44
C ASP A 29 -26.92 11.09 7.48
N ASP A 30 -28.08 10.57 7.07
CA ASP A 30 -28.21 9.43 6.16
C ASP A 30 -28.39 9.82 4.68
N GLN A 31 -28.51 11.11 4.39
CA GLN A 31 -28.57 11.60 3.02
C GLN A 31 -27.21 11.41 2.32
N ILE A 32 -27.27 11.02 1.04
CA ILE A 32 -26.08 10.87 0.21
C ILE A 32 -25.76 12.23 -0.40
N CYS A 33 -24.57 12.74 -0.11
CA CYS A 33 -24.05 13.98 -0.67
C CYS A 33 -22.96 13.66 -1.67
N GLU A 34 -22.90 14.40 -2.77
CA GLU A 34 -21.82 14.32 -3.73
C GLU A 34 -20.53 14.92 -3.14
N LEU A 35 -19.43 14.18 -3.23
CA LEU A 35 -18.13 14.62 -2.73
C LEU A 35 -17.53 15.68 -3.66
N LYS A 36 -17.25 16.88 -3.14
CA LYS A 36 -16.57 17.93 -3.93
C LYS A 36 -15.14 17.49 -4.28
N VAL A 37 -14.65 17.97 -5.42
CA VAL A 37 -13.41 17.48 -6.05
C VAL A 37 -12.21 17.44 -5.10
N GLN A 38 -11.96 18.48 -4.29
CA GLN A 38 -10.77 18.54 -3.41
C GLN A 38 -11.06 18.18 -1.95
N ASP A 39 -12.24 17.64 -1.66
CA ASP A 39 -12.59 17.19 -0.31
C ASP A 39 -12.16 15.73 -0.11
N VAL A 40 -11.56 15.45 1.04
CA VAL A 40 -10.97 14.15 1.37
C VAL A 40 -11.50 13.60 2.70
N ILE A 41 -11.65 12.29 2.78
CA ILE A 41 -12.02 11.54 3.98
C ILE A 41 -10.83 10.66 4.33
N ILE A 42 -10.22 10.94 5.48
CA ILE A 42 -8.93 10.34 5.85
C ILE A 42 -9.11 9.22 6.90
N PRO A 43 -8.18 8.28 7.02
CA PRO A 43 -8.21 7.30 8.11
C PRO A 43 -8.24 7.97 9.48
N LEU A 44 -9.00 7.43 10.43
CA LEU A 44 -9.05 7.95 11.81
C LEU A 44 -7.65 8.01 12.44
N LYS A 45 -6.81 7.00 12.18
CA LYS A 45 -5.40 6.96 12.61
C LYS A 45 -4.56 8.11 12.04
N CYS A 46 -4.87 8.55 10.82
CA CYS A 46 -4.23 9.71 10.21
C CYS A 46 -4.70 10.99 10.93
N GLY A 47 -6.01 11.11 11.23
CA GLY A 47 -6.55 12.19 12.06
C GLY A 47 -5.89 12.27 13.44
N GLU A 48 -5.78 11.16 14.17
CA GLU A 48 -5.08 11.09 15.47
C GLU A 48 -3.60 11.52 15.38
N TYR A 49 -2.93 11.22 14.27
CA TYR A 49 -1.57 11.69 14.02
C TYR A 49 -1.55 13.20 13.72
N PHE A 50 -2.51 13.70 12.94
CA PHE A 50 -2.63 15.12 12.63
C PHE A 50 -2.98 15.99 13.84
N VAL A 51 -3.72 15.48 14.83
CA VAL A 51 -3.90 16.21 16.10
C VAL A 51 -2.54 16.46 16.77
N ARG A 52 -1.62 15.48 16.73
CA ARG A 52 -0.27 15.66 17.27
C ARG A 52 0.56 16.66 16.46
N VAL A 53 0.47 16.59 15.14
CA VAL A 53 1.16 17.54 14.23
C VAL A 53 0.61 18.95 14.43
N ALA A 54 -0.71 19.13 14.52
CA ALA A 54 -1.36 20.41 14.78
C ALA A 54 -0.87 21.04 16.09
N ASN A 55 -0.85 20.26 17.18
CA ASN A 55 -0.31 20.70 18.47
C ASN A 55 1.19 21.07 18.37
N PHE A 56 1.98 20.29 17.62
CA PHE A 56 3.38 20.63 17.36
C PHE A 56 3.52 21.96 16.62
N ILE A 57 2.70 22.21 15.59
CA ILE A 57 2.72 23.49 14.85
C ILE A 57 2.30 24.66 15.74
N ASP A 58 1.28 24.49 16.57
CA ASP A 58 0.86 25.54 17.51
C ASP A 58 1.94 25.87 18.54
N GLU A 59 2.61 24.85 19.08
CA GLU A 59 3.75 25.05 19.96
C GLU A 59 4.93 25.72 19.23
N LEU A 60 5.20 25.33 17.98
CA LEU A 60 6.25 25.91 17.15
C LEU A 60 5.97 27.41 16.88
N LEU A 61 4.73 27.74 16.49
CA LEU A 61 4.27 29.11 16.29
C LEU A 61 4.43 29.95 17.55
N THR A 62 4.00 29.42 18.70
CA THR A 62 4.02 30.17 19.97
C THR A 62 5.43 30.32 20.53
N LYS A 63 6.18 29.21 20.63
CA LYS A 63 7.46 29.16 21.35
C LYS A 63 8.64 29.64 20.52
N VAL A 64 8.63 29.41 19.21
CA VAL A 64 9.75 29.74 18.32
C VAL A 64 9.48 31.01 17.53
N TYR A 65 8.29 31.13 16.94
CA TYR A 65 7.96 32.29 16.10
C TYR A 65 7.28 33.45 16.84
N GLY A 66 6.85 33.26 18.09
CA GLY A 66 6.14 34.29 18.88
C GLY A 66 4.78 34.68 18.30
N LEU A 67 4.15 33.79 17.52
CA LEU A 67 2.84 33.98 16.89
C LEU A 67 1.73 33.28 17.69
N ALA A 68 0.48 33.67 17.43
CA ALA A 68 -0.67 32.97 17.99
C ALA A 68 -0.76 31.52 17.43
N PRO A 69 -1.29 30.56 18.20
CA PRO A 69 -1.58 29.23 17.70
C PRO A 69 -2.61 29.30 16.54
N TYR A 70 -2.48 28.41 15.56
CA TYR A 70 -3.31 28.40 14.36
C TYR A 70 -4.41 27.35 14.41
N TYR A 71 -4.07 26.12 14.79
CA TYR A 71 -5.01 25.00 14.77
C TYR A 71 -5.89 24.99 16.02
N ASN A 72 -5.27 25.05 17.21
CA ASN A 72 -5.91 24.92 18.52
C ASN A 72 -6.82 23.68 18.62
N ILE A 73 -6.37 22.55 18.08
CA ILE A 73 -7.15 21.32 17.92
C ILE A 73 -6.89 20.35 19.07
N ARG A 74 -7.95 19.88 19.72
CA ARG A 74 -7.86 18.86 20.78
C ARG A 74 -8.43 17.51 20.37
N ARG A 75 -9.40 17.52 19.45
CA ARG A 75 -10.11 16.32 19.01
C ARG A 75 -10.05 16.18 17.49
N VAL A 76 -10.21 14.95 17.02
CA VAL A 76 -10.07 14.64 15.59
C VAL A 76 -11.15 15.34 14.77
N GLU A 77 -12.36 15.50 15.30
CA GLU A 77 -13.50 16.14 14.63
C GLU A 77 -13.26 17.63 14.32
N GLU A 78 -12.36 18.27 15.07
CA GLU A 78 -11.98 19.67 14.85
C GLU A 78 -11.05 19.84 13.64
N LEU A 79 -10.46 18.77 13.11
CA LEU A 79 -9.70 18.80 11.84
C LEU A 79 -10.60 19.02 10.61
N VAL A 80 -11.92 18.82 10.73
CA VAL A 80 -12.87 19.01 9.63
C VAL A 80 -12.86 20.46 9.17
N GLY A 81 -12.52 20.68 7.90
CA GLY A 81 -12.38 21.98 7.25
C GLY A 81 -10.93 22.43 7.10
N HIS A 82 -9.97 21.80 7.78
CA HIS A 82 -8.55 22.13 7.62
C HIS A 82 -7.98 21.59 6.31
N ILE A 83 -7.02 22.34 5.76
CA ILE A 83 -6.36 22.05 4.48
C ILE A 83 -5.18 21.10 4.70
N VAL A 84 -5.07 20.12 3.83
CA VAL A 84 -3.98 19.17 3.71
C VAL A 84 -3.33 19.28 2.35
N VAL A 85 -2.09 18.81 2.26
CA VAL A 85 -1.39 18.57 1.00
C VAL A 85 -1.34 17.07 0.79
N GLY A 86 -1.93 16.60 -0.31
CA GLY A 86 -1.69 15.25 -0.81
C GLY A 86 -0.48 15.24 -1.74
N LEU A 87 0.46 14.33 -1.51
CA LEU A 87 1.65 14.19 -2.32
C LEU A 87 1.89 12.72 -2.66
N ALA A 88 1.91 12.44 -3.95
CA ALA A 88 2.21 11.12 -4.45
C ALA A 88 3.73 10.85 -4.39
N PRO A 89 4.15 9.68 -3.87
CA PRO A 89 5.44 9.11 -4.22
C PRO A 89 5.77 9.21 -5.71
N HIS A 90 7.04 9.47 -6.01
CA HIS A 90 7.62 9.75 -7.32
C HIS A 90 7.09 11.02 -7.98
N THR A 91 6.60 11.99 -7.22
CA THR A 91 6.23 13.32 -7.72
C THR A 91 6.82 14.43 -6.85
N SER A 92 6.75 15.68 -7.31
CA SER A 92 7.21 16.86 -6.55
C SER A 92 6.16 17.97 -6.46
N VAL A 93 4.91 17.63 -6.78
CA VAL A 93 3.79 18.58 -6.82
C VAL A 93 2.72 18.09 -5.85
N GLY A 94 2.51 18.83 -4.78
CA GLY A 94 1.44 18.57 -3.83
C GLY A 94 0.11 19.17 -4.31
N ILE A 95 -0.99 18.46 -4.07
CA ILE A 95 -2.33 18.94 -4.39
C ILE A 95 -3.03 19.28 -3.08
N LEU A 96 -3.58 20.49 -2.98
CA LEU A 96 -4.36 20.86 -1.81
C LEU A 96 -5.66 20.04 -1.75
N GLY A 97 -6.02 19.63 -0.54
CA GLY A 97 -7.30 19.02 -0.24
C GLY A 97 -7.83 19.52 1.10
N ARG A 98 -9.11 19.29 1.38
CA ARG A 98 -9.74 19.70 2.63
C ARG A 98 -10.35 18.48 3.31
N ILE A 99 -10.04 18.31 4.61
CA ILE A 99 -10.58 17.20 5.40
C ILE A 99 -12.06 17.43 5.64
N ILE A 100 -12.92 16.47 5.28
CA ILE A 100 -14.37 16.56 5.53
C ILE A 100 -14.91 15.49 6.49
N GLY A 101 -14.09 14.50 6.85
CA GLY A 101 -14.46 13.45 7.78
C GLY A 101 -13.45 12.31 7.82
N PHE A 102 -13.83 11.23 8.49
CA PHE A 102 -12.93 10.13 8.84
C PHE A 102 -13.51 8.77 8.51
N THR A 103 -12.65 7.81 8.19
CA THR A 103 -13.00 6.39 8.05
C THR A 103 -12.25 5.54 9.06
N ASN A 104 -12.87 4.46 9.53
CA ASN A 104 -12.20 3.44 10.35
C ASN A 104 -11.27 2.51 9.54
N LEU A 105 -11.32 2.59 8.21
CA LEU A 105 -10.48 1.83 7.30
C LEU A 105 -9.12 2.53 7.11
N ASN A 106 -8.10 1.76 6.72
CA ASN A 106 -6.77 2.30 6.43
C ASN A 106 -6.66 2.74 4.97
N VAL A 107 -7.60 3.57 4.50
CA VAL A 107 -7.69 4.07 3.11
C VAL A 107 -8.05 5.57 3.14
N CYS A 108 -7.47 6.35 2.22
CA CYS A 108 -7.88 7.73 1.98
C CYS A 108 -8.93 7.76 0.86
N TYR A 109 -10.18 8.10 1.20
CA TYR A 109 -11.19 8.35 0.18
C TYR A 109 -11.10 9.79 -0.30
N ALA A 110 -11.14 9.96 -1.61
CA ALA A 110 -11.17 11.27 -2.25
C ALA A 110 -11.84 11.13 -3.60
N HIS A 111 -12.18 12.26 -4.20
CA HIS A 111 -12.68 12.30 -5.55
C HIS A 111 -11.65 11.71 -6.55
N PRO A 112 -12.06 10.90 -7.55
CA PRO A 112 -11.12 10.31 -8.53
C PRO A 112 -10.23 11.33 -9.23
N ILE A 113 -10.78 12.50 -9.55
CA ILE A 113 -10.03 13.63 -10.14
C ILE A 113 -8.91 14.10 -9.20
N TRP A 114 -9.10 14.13 -7.89
CA TRP A 114 -8.06 14.53 -6.93
C TRP A 114 -6.94 13.48 -6.85
N HIS A 115 -7.28 12.20 -6.89
CA HIS A 115 -6.29 11.12 -7.03
C HIS A 115 -5.50 11.24 -8.32
N SER A 116 -6.17 11.41 -9.46
CA SER A 116 -5.50 11.56 -10.74
C SER A 116 -4.66 12.85 -10.87
N ALA A 117 -5.08 13.95 -10.24
CA ALA A 117 -4.28 15.17 -10.17
C ALA A 117 -2.92 14.95 -9.49
N LYS A 118 -2.86 14.01 -8.54
CA LYS A 118 -1.61 13.56 -7.89
C LYS A 118 -0.83 12.52 -8.70
N ARG A 119 -1.27 12.17 -9.91
CA ARG A 119 -0.68 11.08 -10.73
C ARG A 119 -0.85 9.70 -10.10
N ARG A 120 -2.00 9.43 -9.46
CA ARG A 120 -2.34 8.13 -8.87
C ARG A 120 -3.28 7.35 -9.77
N ASP A 121 -2.93 6.10 -10.04
CA ASP A 121 -3.69 5.21 -10.91
C ASP A 121 -4.75 4.40 -10.10
N CYS A 122 -4.64 4.43 -8.77
CA CYS A 122 -5.55 3.80 -7.82
C CYS A 122 -5.67 2.26 -7.95
N ASP A 123 -4.61 1.60 -8.43
CA ASP A 123 -4.53 0.12 -8.57
C ASP A 123 -3.83 -0.57 -7.39
N GLY A 124 -3.72 0.13 -6.26
CA GLY A 124 -2.99 -0.29 -5.06
C GLY A 124 -1.95 0.71 -4.58
N ASP A 125 -1.91 1.89 -5.19
CA ASP A 125 -1.02 2.99 -4.83
C ASP A 125 -1.17 3.48 -3.38
N GLU A 126 -0.04 3.90 -2.81
CA GLU A 126 0.03 4.62 -1.54
C GLU A 126 0.25 6.11 -1.77
N ASP A 127 -0.20 6.93 -0.83
CA ASP A 127 -0.16 8.38 -0.93
C ASP A 127 0.20 9.02 0.41
N ALA A 128 0.86 10.18 0.37
CA ALA A 128 1.24 10.93 1.56
C ALA A 128 0.27 12.10 1.78
N LEU A 129 -0.15 12.29 3.03
CA LEU A 129 -0.93 13.46 3.46
C LEU A 129 -0.16 14.23 4.51
N MET A 130 -0.09 15.54 4.36
CA MET A 130 0.55 16.47 5.29
C MET A 130 -0.41 17.61 5.62
N LEU A 131 -0.34 18.17 6.83
CA LEU A 131 -1.09 19.39 7.14
C LEU A 131 -0.49 20.56 6.37
N ALA A 132 -1.32 21.40 5.76
CA ALA A 132 -0.82 22.43 4.83
C ALA A 132 0.15 23.42 5.50
N LEU A 133 -0.12 23.86 6.74
CA LEU A 133 0.75 24.79 7.43
C LEU A 133 2.08 24.15 7.85
N ASP A 134 2.06 22.87 8.23
CA ASP A 134 3.27 22.09 8.50
C ASP A 134 4.18 22.03 7.27
N THR A 135 3.60 21.71 6.11
CA THR A 135 4.32 21.71 4.83
C THR A 135 4.92 23.07 4.50
N LEU A 136 4.25 24.18 4.82
CA LEU A 136 4.75 25.52 4.49
C LEU A 136 5.88 25.98 5.42
N ILE A 137 5.80 25.66 6.71
CA ILE A 137 6.76 26.16 7.71
C ILE A 137 8.00 25.27 7.80
N ASN A 138 7.84 23.95 7.72
CA ASN A 138 8.92 23.01 8.01
C ASN A 138 9.65 22.48 6.76
N PHE A 139 9.18 22.86 5.57
CA PHE A 139 9.85 22.49 4.32
C PHE A 139 10.93 23.51 3.94
N SER A 140 12.13 23.01 3.63
CA SER A 140 13.18 23.77 2.95
C SER A 140 13.89 22.89 1.93
N ARG A 141 14.21 23.47 0.78
CA ARG A 141 15.01 22.80 -0.26
C ARG A 141 16.42 22.45 0.22
N GLU A 142 16.92 23.14 1.23
CA GLU A 142 18.24 22.88 1.83
C GLU A 142 18.31 21.53 2.55
N TYR A 143 17.16 20.99 2.97
CA TYR A 143 17.07 19.67 3.60
C TYR A 143 17.03 18.52 2.59
N LEU A 144 16.87 18.82 1.31
CA LEU A 144 16.77 17.78 0.28
C LEU A 144 18.14 17.14 0.01
N PRO A 145 18.20 15.80 -0.10
CA PRO A 145 19.45 15.12 -0.37
C PRO A 145 20.00 15.53 -1.74
N SER A 146 21.31 15.78 -1.79
CA SER A 146 22.01 16.22 -3.01
C SER A 146 22.17 15.13 -4.08
N GLN A 147 21.63 13.93 -3.85
CA GLN A 147 21.72 12.80 -4.77
C GLN A 147 20.64 12.89 -5.85
N ILE A 148 20.88 12.23 -6.99
CA ILE A 148 19.91 12.14 -8.08
C ILE A 148 18.64 11.48 -7.55
N GLY A 149 17.49 12.12 -7.78
CA GLY A 149 16.19 11.66 -7.26
C GLY A 149 15.84 12.19 -5.87
N GLY A 150 16.74 12.93 -5.21
CA GLY A 150 16.48 13.51 -3.89
C GLY A 150 15.41 14.60 -3.84
N ILE A 151 14.97 15.06 -5.01
CA ILE A 151 13.90 16.06 -5.19
C ILE A 151 12.51 15.41 -5.26
N MET A 152 12.47 14.11 -5.59
CA MET A 152 11.23 13.36 -5.63
C MET A 152 10.70 13.21 -4.20
N ASP A 153 9.39 13.13 -4.05
CA ASP A 153 8.69 12.97 -2.77
C ASP A 153 8.73 14.22 -1.87
N ALA A 154 9.12 15.36 -2.44
CA ALA A 154 9.13 16.66 -1.78
C ALA A 154 8.09 17.61 -2.41
N PRO A 155 7.28 18.33 -1.61
CA PRO A 155 6.26 19.25 -2.12
C PRO A 155 6.89 20.57 -2.62
N LEU A 156 7.63 20.52 -3.73
CA LEU A 156 8.27 21.70 -4.33
C LEU A 156 7.27 22.72 -4.86
N LEU A 157 6.15 22.23 -5.41
CA LEU A 157 5.07 23.03 -5.93
C LEU A 157 3.77 22.59 -5.28
N LEU A 158 2.84 23.53 -5.09
CA LEU A 158 1.51 23.26 -4.59
C LEU A 158 0.48 23.72 -5.62
N ILE A 159 -0.45 22.84 -5.97
CA ILE A 159 -1.61 23.16 -6.80
C ILE A 159 -2.80 23.42 -5.87
N PRO A 160 -3.28 24.67 -5.79
CA PRO A 160 -4.39 25.02 -4.91
C PRO A 160 -5.75 24.61 -5.47
N VAL A 161 -5.90 24.62 -6.80
CA VAL A 161 -7.16 24.32 -7.50
C VAL A 161 -6.89 23.27 -8.56
N VAL A 162 -7.63 22.17 -8.51
CA VAL A 162 -7.46 21.08 -9.48
C VAL A 162 -8.16 21.41 -10.79
N ASN A 163 -7.39 21.45 -11.88
CA ASN A 163 -7.93 21.53 -13.23
C ASN A 163 -8.27 20.13 -13.77
N THR A 164 -9.56 19.85 -13.96
CA THR A 164 -10.09 18.58 -14.46
C THR A 164 -9.60 18.23 -15.88
N ALA A 165 -9.22 19.22 -16.69
CA ALA A 165 -8.70 18.99 -18.04
C ALA A 165 -7.24 18.47 -18.04
N GLU A 166 -6.48 18.75 -16.98
CA GLU A 166 -5.04 18.45 -16.89
C GLU A 166 -4.72 17.12 -16.18
N VAL A 167 -5.72 16.47 -15.59
CA VAL A 167 -5.55 15.17 -14.93
C VAL A 167 -5.30 14.05 -15.95
N GLN A 168 -4.93 12.87 -15.47
CA GLN A 168 -4.64 11.74 -16.36
C GLN A 168 -5.91 11.25 -17.06
N ARG A 169 -5.73 10.73 -18.28
CA ARG A 169 -6.81 10.18 -19.11
C ARG A 169 -7.68 9.14 -18.40
N GLN A 170 -7.11 8.35 -17.48
CA GLN A 170 -7.86 7.35 -16.72
C GLN A 170 -9.03 7.96 -15.94
N ALA A 171 -8.88 9.18 -15.40
CA ALA A 171 -9.98 9.88 -14.74
C ALA A 171 -11.01 10.43 -15.73
N HIS A 172 -10.61 10.74 -16.98
CA HIS A 172 -11.54 11.14 -18.04
C HIS A 172 -12.41 9.98 -18.52
N ASP A 173 -11.86 8.76 -18.49
CA ASP A 173 -12.57 7.53 -18.85
C ASP A 173 -13.44 6.99 -17.68
N PHE A 174 -13.57 7.73 -16.57
CA PHE A 174 -14.41 7.35 -15.43
C PHE A 174 -15.90 7.58 -15.75
N ASP A 175 -16.71 6.57 -15.49
CA ASP A 175 -18.16 6.56 -15.71
C ASP A 175 -18.91 7.12 -14.51
N VAL A 176 -19.82 8.06 -14.78
CA VAL A 176 -20.60 8.80 -13.79
C VAL A 176 -22.11 8.71 -14.04
N ALA A 177 -22.55 7.75 -14.86
CA ALA A 177 -23.96 7.50 -15.15
C ALA A 177 -24.71 6.95 -13.92
N SER A 178 -25.97 7.34 -13.78
CA SER A 178 -26.86 6.81 -12.71
C SER A 178 -27.38 5.41 -13.02
N ALA A 179 -27.53 5.07 -14.30
CA ALA A 179 -27.93 3.76 -14.78
C ALA A 179 -27.40 3.55 -16.21
N TYR A 180 -27.12 2.30 -16.57
CA TYR A 180 -26.74 1.97 -17.94
C TYR A 180 -27.98 1.83 -18.84
N PRO A 181 -27.93 2.33 -20.09
CA PRO A 181 -29.00 2.13 -21.05
C PRO A 181 -29.14 0.67 -21.46
N LEU A 182 -30.33 0.24 -21.87
CA LEU A 182 -30.58 -1.13 -22.35
C LEU A 182 -29.62 -1.53 -23.49
N GLU A 183 -29.37 -0.59 -24.41
CA GLU A 183 -28.46 -0.81 -25.54
C GLU A 183 -27.07 -1.26 -25.09
N PHE A 184 -26.54 -0.72 -23.99
CA PHE A 184 -25.23 -1.13 -23.47
C PHE A 184 -25.22 -2.64 -23.18
N TYR A 185 -26.24 -3.14 -22.47
CA TYR A 185 -26.35 -4.56 -22.12
C TYR A 185 -26.48 -5.46 -23.34
N GLU A 186 -27.29 -5.10 -24.33
CA GLU A 186 -27.48 -5.90 -25.56
C GLU A 186 -26.19 -5.99 -26.37
N ARG A 187 -25.44 -4.88 -26.47
CA ARG A 187 -24.17 -4.83 -27.20
C ARG A 187 -23.08 -5.66 -26.53
N THR A 188 -23.15 -5.89 -25.22
CA THR A 188 -22.20 -6.78 -24.53
C THR A 188 -22.29 -8.24 -25.02
N TRP A 189 -23.48 -8.72 -25.42
CA TRP A 189 -23.64 -10.07 -25.97
C TRP A 189 -22.92 -10.24 -27.32
N GLY A 190 -22.84 -9.17 -28.11
CA GLY A 190 -22.08 -9.11 -29.34
C GLY A 190 -20.57 -8.94 -29.15
N ARG A 191 -20.08 -8.83 -27.90
CA ARG A 191 -18.68 -8.51 -27.57
C ARG A 191 -18.18 -7.24 -28.26
N ALA A 192 -19.06 -6.24 -28.38
CA ALA A 192 -18.70 -4.94 -28.97
C ALA A 192 -17.52 -4.31 -28.23
N GLU A 193 -16.67 -3.59 -28.95
CA GLU A 193 -15.53 -2.91 -28.34
C GLU A 193 -16.00 -1.73 -27.47
N PRO A 194 -15.43 -1.51 -26.27
CA PRO A 194 -15.85 -0.43 -25.37
C PRO A 194 -15.81 0.96 -26.01
N LYS A 195 -14.87 1.22 -26.93
CA LYS A 195 -14.76 2.50 -27.64
C LYS A 195 -16.01 2.83 -28.46
N GLN A 196 -16.67 1.83 -29.05
CA GLN A 196 -17.90 2.01 -29.82
C GLN A 196 -19.09 2.35 -28.93
N LEU A 197 -19.03 1.97 -27.66
CA LEU A 197 -20.07 2.20 -26.65
C LEU A 197 -19.78 3.42 -25.77
N SER A 198 -18.61 4.05 -25.91
CA SER A 198 -18.24 5.20 -25.07
C SER A 198 -19.27 6.33 -25.17
N GLY A 199 -19.76 6.65 -26.36
CA GLY A 199 -20.72 7.75 -26.57
C GLY A 199 -22.13 7.53 -26.01
N ILE A 200 -22.49 6.32 -25.56
CA ILE A 200 -23.79 6.05 -24.91
C ILE A 200 -23.70 6.09 -23.37
N ILE A 201 -22.50 6.19 -22.81
CA ILE A 201 -22.24 6.27 -21.37
C ILE A 201 -21.74 7.66 -21.03
N ASP A 202 -22.18 8.18 -19.90
CA ASP A 202 -21.74 9.48 -19.39
C ASP A 202 -20.36 9.34 -18.72
N LEU A 203 -19.34 9.85 -19.39
CA LEU A 203 -17.94 9.83 -18.94
C LEU A 203 -17.52 11.24 -18.49
N VAL A 204 -16.63 11.32 -17.50
CA VAL A 204 -16.04 12.60 -17.05
C VAL A 204 -15.43 13.38 -18.22
N GLY A 205 -14.80 12.69 -19.17
CA GLY A 205 -14.21 13.30 -20.36
C GLY A 205 -15.20 14.08 -21.24
N TYR A 206 -16.48 13.71 -21.25
CA TYR A 206 -17.51 14.41 -22.02
C TYR A 206 -18.06 15.66 -21.33
N ARG A 207 -17.77 15.83 -20.04
CA ARG A 207 -18.21 16.97 -19.23
C ARG A 207 -17.16 18.08 -19.16
N LEU A 208 -15.94 17.83 -19.63
CA LEU A 208 -14.83 18.79 -19.61
C LEU A 208 -15.20 20.10 -20.31
N GLY A 209 -14.83 21.23 -19.70
CA GLY A 209 -15.13 22.58 -20.23
C GLY A 209 -16.54 23.08 -19.92
N THR A 210 -17.36 22.30 -19.23
CA THR A 210 -18.69 22.70 -18.71
C THR A 210 -18.69 22.68 -17.18
N GLU A 211 -19.70 23.30 -16.55
CA GLU A 211 -19.85 23.28 -15.08
C GLU A 211 -20.02 21.85 -14.52
N ALA A 212 -20.58 20.94 -15.33
CA ALA A 212 -20.80 19.53 -14.97
C ALA A 212 -19.50 18.72 -14.76
N GLN A 213 -18.31 19.31 -15.00
CA GLN A 213 -17.03 18.67 -14.68
C GLN A 213 -16.72 18.63 -13.18
N PHE A 214 -17.43 19.43 -12.37
CA PHE A 214 -17.18 19.53 -10.92
C PHE A 214 -18.25 18.86 -10.07
N GLU A 215 -19.46 18.67 -10.60
CA GLU A 215 -20.61 18.14 -9.89
C GLU A 215 -21.62 17.45 -10.82
N GLY A 216 -22.61 16.77 -10.23
CA GLY A 216 -23.62 15.98 -10.92
C GLY A 216 -23.15 14.57 -11.28
N PHE A 217 -22.19 14.00 -10.55
CA PHE A 217 -21.74 12.62 -10.72
C PHE A 217 -22.64 11.65 -9.97
N ASN A 218 -23.02 10.58 -10.65
CA ASN A 218 -23.84 9.52 -10.09
C ASN A 218 -23.07 8.20 -10.01
N PHE A 219 -23.74 7.20 -9.44
CA PHE A 219 -23.27 5.83 -9.35
C PHE A 219 -24.44 4.89 -9.60
N THR A 220 -24.16 3.69 -10.12
CA THR A 220 -25.19 2.71 -10.47
C THR A 220 -25.61 1.84 -9.30
N THR A 221 -24.68 1.51 -8.40
CA THR A 221 -24.89 0.54 -7.32
C THR A 221 -24.70 1.21 -5.96
N PRO A 222 -25.78 1.42 -5.17
CA PRO A 222 -25.66 1.97 -3.83
C PRO A 222 -25.02 0.96 -2.87
N VAL A 223 -24.26 1.47 -1.90
CA VAL A 223 -23.77 0.69 -0.76
C VAL A 223 -24.46 1.12 0.53
N SER A 224 -24.56 0.20 1.49
CA SER A 224 -25.14 0.50 2.80
C SER A 224 -24.22 1.40 3.62
N ASN A 225 -22.94 1.07 3.69
CA ASN A 225 -21.91 1.84 4.39
C ASN A 225 -20.52 1.60 3.77
N ILE A 226 -19.79 2.67 3.46
CA ILE A 226 -18.42 2.60 2.90
C ILE A 226 -17.40 1.94 3.84
N ASN A 227 -17.66 1.97 5.14
CA ASN A 227 -16.81 1.38 6.19
C ASN A 227 -17.15 -0.09 6.48
N HIS A 228 -18.16 -0.66 5.81
CA HIS A 228 -18.54 -2.03 6.05
C HIS A 228 -17.52 -2.99 5.44
N GLY A 229 -16.80 -3.72 6.28
CA GLY A 229 -15.79 -4.68 5.85
C GLY A 229 -14.69 -4.89 6.89
N ASN A 230 -13.65 -5.62 6.50
CA ASN A 230 -12.50 -5.86 7.36
C ASN A 230 -11.53 -4.68 7.28
N ALA A 231 -11.38 -3.94 8.39
CA ALA A 231 -10.45 -2.80 8.48
C ALA A 231 -8.98 -3.19 8.32
N GLU A 232 -8.64 -4.45 8.55
CA GLU A 232 -7.28 -4.97 8.44
C GLU A 232 -7.28 -6.34 7.76
N SER A 233 -6.34 -6.54 6.83
CA SER A 233 -6.18 -7.81 6.14
C SER A 233 -5.63 -8.89 7.09
N ALA A 234 -6.13 -10.12 6.95
CA ALA A 234 -5.61 -11.27 7.70
C ALA A 234 -4.10 -11.47 7.49
N TYR A 235 -3.58 -11.07 6.33
CA TYR A 235 -2.16 -11.12 6.00
C TYR A 235 -1.26 -10.35 6.99
N LYS A 236 -1.72 -9.20 7.51
CA LYS A 236 -0.96 -8.41 8.49
C LYS A 236 -0.91 -9.07 9.88
N ARG A 237 -1.93 -9.86 10.22
CA ARG A 237 -2.03 -10.56 11.53
C ARG A 237 -1.14 -11.79 11.61
N LEU A 238 -0.90 -12.45 10.47
CA LEU A 238 -0.02 -13.61 10.38
C LEU A 238 1.45 -13.18 10.45
N LYS A 239 2.17 -13.68 11.45
CA LYS A 239 3.57 -13.28 11.69
C LYS A 239 4.55 -14.00 10.77
N THR A 240 4.42 -15.32 10.62
CA THR A 240 5.40 -16.11 9.86
C THR A 240 4.97 -16.30 8.41
N MET A 241 5.96 -16.49 7.53
CA MET A 241 5.72 -16.80 6.12
C MET A 241 5.05 -18.18 5.93
N VAL A 242 5.32 -19.12 6.84
CA VAL A 242 4.72 -20.46 6.79
C VAL A 242 3.23 -20.37 7.12
N ASP A 243 2.86 -19.58 8.13
CA ASP A 243 1.44 -19.35 8.46
C ASP A 243 0.71 -18.68 7.29
N LYS A 244 1.31 -17.66 6.69
CA LYS A 244 0.77 -16.97 5.50
C LYS A 244 0.53 -17.94 4.34
N LEU A 245 1.49 -18.83 4.09
CA LEU A 245 1.37 -19.85 3.07
C LEU A 245 0.21 -20.81 3.37
N ASN A 246 0.17 -21.33 4.60
CA ASN A 246 -0.85 -22.30 5.00
C ASN A 246 -2.25 -21.69 4.90
N SER A 247 -2.44 -20.46 5.37
CA SER A 247 -3.73 -19.75 5.22
C SER A 247 -4.08 -19.47 3.75
N GLN A 248 -3.11 -19.11 2.91
CA GLN A 248 -3.35 -18.94 1.47
C GLN A 248 -3.83 -20.25 0.83
N LEU A 249 -3.22 -21.38 1.20
CA LEU A 249 -3.55 -22.68 0.65
C LEU A 249 -4.89 -23.22 1.18
N GLU A 250 -5.17 -23.02 2.46
CA GLU A 250 -6.46 -23.36 3.06
C GLU A 250 -7.60 -22.60 2.36
N LEU A 251 -7.38 -21.32 2.04
CA LEU A 251 -8.33 -20.53 1.24
C LEU A 251 -8.47 -21.11 -0.18
N ALA A 252 -7.36 -21.48 -0.82
CA ALA A 252 -7.39 -22.09 -2.15
C ALA A 252 -8.11 -23.44 -2.18
N GLU A 253 -8.11 -24.21 -1.09
CA GLU A 253 -8.86 -25.45 -0.95
C GLU A 253 -10.37 -25.22 -0.79
N LYS A 254 -10.78 -24.07 -0.24
CA LYS A 254 -12.19 -23.70 -0.03
C LYS A 254 -12.86 -23.12 -1.28
N ILE A 255 -12.09 -22.53 -2.22
CA ILE A 255 -12.64 -21.83 -3.38
C ILE A 255 -12.72 -22.76 -4.60
N GLY A 256 -13.93 -23.02 -5.11
CA GLY A 256 -14.14 -23.88 -6.28
C GLY A 256 -13.48 -23.39 -7.58
N ALA A 257 -13.31 -22.07 -7.74
CA ALA A 257 -12.63 -21.47 -8.90
C ALA A 257 -11.10 -21.62 -8.87
N VAL A 258 -10.51 -22.03 -7.74
CA VAL A 258 -9.06 -22.05 -7.55
C VAL A 258 -8.55 -23.49 -7.47
N ASN A 259 -7.55 -23.82 -8.29
CA ASN A 259 -6.89 -25.12 -8.21
C ASN A 259 -5.71 -25.06 -7.21
N ALA A 260 -5.93 -25.54 -5.98
CA ALA A 260 -4.93 -25.54 -4.92
C ALA A 260 -3.61 -26.22 -5.33
N ARG A 261 -3.66 -27.32 -6.10
CA ARG A 261 -2.46 -28.01 -6.61
C ARG A 261 -1.63 -27.13 -7.54
N LYS A 262 -2.28 -26.37 -8.44
CA LYS A 262 -1.59 -25.40 -9.31
C LYS A 262 -1.01 -24.23 -8.51
N VAL A 263 -1.70 -23.76 -7.47
CA VAL A 263 -1.18 -22.70 -6.57
C VAL A 263 0.06 -23.19 -5.83
N ALA A 264 -0.01 -24.36 -5.19
CA ALA A 264 1.11 -24.98 -4.49
C ALA A 264 2.33 -25.17 -5.42
N LEU A 265 2.10 -25.65 -6.65
CA LEU A 265 3.14 -25.79 -7.66
C LEU A 265 3.79 -24.45 -8.03
N LYS A 266 3.00 -23.39 -8.22
CA LYS A 266 3.53 -22.05 -8.51
C LYS A 266 4.36 -21.51 -7.34
N VAL A 267 3.88 -21.67 -6.10
CA VAL A 267 4.63 -21.25 -4.91
C VAL A 267 5.97 -21.96 -4.84
N LEU A 268 5.95 -23.30 -4.96
CA LEU A 268 7.15 -24.12 -4.87
C LEU A 268 8.21 -23.72 -5.91
N THR A 269 7.79 -23.51 -7.15
CA THR A 269 8.71 -23.25 -8.27
C THR A 269 9.20 -21.80 -8.33
N LYS A 270 8.32 -20.82 -8.09
CA LYS A 270 8.66 -19.40 -8.25
C LYS A 270 9.30 -18.81 -7.00
N HIS A 271 8.96 -19.32 -5.82
CA HIS A 271 9.46 -18.79 -4.55
C HIS A 271 10.45 -19.75 -3.89
N PHE A 272 10.01 -20.94 -3.44
CA PHE A 272 10.84 -21.77 -2.55
C PHE A 272 12.08 -22.36 -3.20
N ILE A 273 11.94 -23.07 -4.33
CA ILE A 273 13.09 -23.66 -5.03
C ILE A 273 14.07 -22.57 -5.46
N ARG A 274 13.56 -21.41 -5.90
CA ARG A 274 14.39 -20.29 -6.34
C ARG A 274 15.17 -19.68 -5.18
N ASP A 275 14.53 -19.51 -4.02
CA ASP A 275 15.16 -18.96 -2.82
C ASP A 275 16.18 -19.93 -2.21
N ILE A 276 15.85 -21.21 -2.07
CA ILE A 276 16.77 -22.22 -1.53
C ILE A 276 18.03 -22.33 -2.42
N ALA A 277 17.85 -22.46 -3.74
CA ALA A 277 18.98 -22.53 -4.67
C ALA A 277 19.79 -21.22 -4.71
N GLY A 278 19.10 -20.07 -4.62
CA GLY A 278 19.73 -18.75 -4.56
C GLY A 278 20.60 -18.58 -3.30
N ASN A 279 20.06 -18.92 -2.14
CA ASN A 279 20.75 -18.83 -0.85
C ASN A 279 21.91 -19.82 -0.78
N MET A 280 21.76 -21.03 -1.32
CA MET A 280 22.85 -22.00 -1.40
C MET A 280 24.00 -21.49 -2.29
N ARG A 281 23.68 -20.97 -3.48
CA ARG A 281 24.69 -20.38 -4.38
C ARG A 281 25.40 -19.19 -3.73
N ALA A 282 24.64 -18.33 -3.06
CA ALA A 282 25.17 -17.19 -2.33
C ALA A 282 26.07 -17.64 -1.19
N PHE A 283 25.70 -18.68 -0.44
CA PHE A 283 26.50 -19.22 0.65
C PHE A 283 27.88 -19.71 0.17
N SER A 284 27.94 -20.41 -0.95
CA SER A 284 29.20 -20.93 -1.51
C SER A 284 30.10 -19.86 -2.13
N THR A 285 29.55 -18.68 -2.47
CA THR A 285 30.28 -17.59 -3.15
C THR A 285 30.41 -16.31 -2.33
N GLN A 286 29.91 -16.30 -1.08
CA GLN A 286 29.81 -15.11 -0.26
C GLN A 286 31.17 -14.51 0.12
N SER A 287 31.18 -13.19 0.28
CA SER A 287 32.26 -12.45 0.95
C SER A 287 32.08 -12.47 2.47
N VAL A 288 33.17 -12.24 3.20
CA VAL A 288 33.18 -12.19 4.66
C VAL A 288 33.30 -10.75 5.12
N ARG A 289 32.52 -10.35 6.12
CA ARG A 289 32.51 -8.98 6.66
C ARG A 289 33.06 -8.97 8.08
N CYS A 290 33.84 -7.95 8.42
CA CYS A 290 34.21 -7.69 9.81
C CYS A 290 33.04 -7.05 10.57
N LYS A 291 32.70 -7.57 11.75
CA LYS A 291 31.64 -7.00 12.61
C LYS A 291 31.97 -5.58 13.10
N SER A 292 33.24 -5.27 13.34
CA SER A 292 33.65 -4.01 13.95
C SER A 292 33.77 -2.88 12.93
N CYS A 293 34.47 -3.11 11.80
CA CYS A 293 34.75 -2.05 10.82
C CYS A 293 34.02 -2.20 9.48
N ASN A 294 33.17 -3.21 9.32
CA ASN A 294 32.41 -3.50 8.11
C ASN A 294 33.22 -3.75 6.83
N LYS A 295 34.54 -3.84 6.93
CA LYS A 295 35.42 -4.19 5.81
C LYS A 295 35.06 -5.57 5.27
N ARG A 296 34.92 -5.67 3.95
CA ARG A 296 34.57 -6.90 3.23
C ARG A 296 35.80 -7.54 2.64
N TYR A 297 35.89 -8.85 2.74
CA TYR A 297 36.96 -9.68 2.20
C TYR A 297 36.36 -10.75 1.30
N ARG A 298 36.93 -10.94 0.11
CA ARG A 298 36.50 -12.03 -0.80
C ARG A 298 36.78 -13.41 -0.22
N ARG A 299 37.84 -13.56 0.59
CA ARG A 299 38.24 -14.79 1.27
C ARG A 299 38.64 -14.47 2.71
N ILE A 300 38.49 -15.44 3.61
CA ILE A 300 38.93 -15.29 4.99
C ILE A 300 40.46 -15.11 5.00
N PRO A 301 41.01 -14.02 5.58
CA PRO A 301 42.44 -13.87 5.77
C PRO A 301 43.00 -15.03 6.58
N LEU A 302 44.21 -15.50 6.25
CA LEU A 302 44.83 -16.66 6.93
C LEU A 302 45.00 -16.47 8.45
N ARG A 303 45.08 -15.22 8.93
CA ARG A 303 45.10 -14.90 10.36
C ARG A 303 43.76 -15.14 11.09
N GLY A 304 42.68 -15.41 10.37
CA GLY A 304 41.33 -15.61 10.91
C GLY A 304 40.63 -14.34 11.44
N VAL A 305 41.33 -13.21 11.49
CA VAL A 305 40.83 -11.91 11.99
C VAL A 305 40.88 -10.83 10.93
N CYS A 306 40.15 -9.74 11.14
CA CYS A 306 40.19 -8.58 10.25
C CYS A 306 41.61 -7.97 10.22
N THR A 307 42.18 -7.82 9.02
CA THR A 307 43.51 -7.23 8.83
C THR A 307 43.60 -5.74 9.17
N HIS A 308 42.47 -5.06 9.33
CA HIS A 308 42.41 -3.63 9.62
C HIS A 308 42.19 -3.31 11.10
N CYS A 309 41.31 -4.04 11.79
CA CYS A 309 40.93 -3.72 13.18
C CYS A 309 41.05 -4.90 14.15
N GLY A 310 41.51 -6.08 13.71
CA GLY A 310 41.57 -7.28 14.54
C GLY A 310 40.21 -7.90 14.91
N GLY A 311 39.10 -7.27 14.50
CA GLY A 311 37.74 -7.74 14.83
C GLY A 311 37.34 -9.06 14.17
N GLN A 312 36.34 -9.71 14.76
CA GLN A 312 35.80 -10.99 14.29
C GLN A 312 35.19 -10.86 12.88
N LEU A 313 35.47 -11.86 12.06
CA LEU A 313 34.92 -12.00 10.71
C LEU A 313 33.68 -12.88 10.74
N THR A 314 32.63 -12.48 10.02
CA THR A 314 31.39 -13.25 9.91
C THR A 314 30.92 -13.39 8.47
N LEU A 315 30.30 -14.53 8.20
CA LEU A 315 29.57 -14.80 6.97
C LEU A 315 28.37 -13.88 6.86
N THR A 316 27.97 -13.57 5.63
CA THR A 316 26.78 -12.76 5.34
C THR A 316 25.52 -13.62 5.17
N VAL A 317 25.69 -14.87 4.76
CA VAL A 317 24.65 -15.86 4.58
C VAL A 317 24.96 -17.05 5.49
N TYR A 318 23.95 -17.46 6.27
CA TYR A 318 24.05 -18.53 7.25
C TYR A 318 23.22 -19.75 6.83
N ARG A 319 23.56 -20.93 7.38
CA ARG A 319 22.84 -22.20 7.16
C ARG A 319 21.32 -22.07 7.33
N GLY A 320 20.87 -21.43 8.41
CA GLY A 320 19.44 -21.24 8.69
C GLY A 320 18.70 -20.44 7.62
N GLY A 321 19.39 -19.59 6.84
CA GLY A 321 18.77 -18.89 5.71
C GLY A 321 18.46 -19.82 4.53
N ILE A 322 19.21 -20.91 4.37
CA ILE A 322 19.00 -21.91 3.31
C ILE A 322 17.90 -22.90 3.75
N GLU A 323 17.94 -23.34 5.01
CA GLU A 323 17.00 -24.36 5.53
C GLU A 323 15.59 -23.81 5.80
N LYS A 324 15.42 -22.48 5.89
CA LYS A 324 14.18 -21.79 6.29
C LYS A 324 12.90 -22.31 5.61
N TYR A 325 12.96 -22.63 4.31
CA TYR A 325 11.79 -23.05 3.52
C TYR A 325 11.81 -24.51 3.11
N PHE A 326 12.80 -25.28 3.58
CA PHE A 326 13.00 -26.65 3.14
C PHE A 326 11.83 -27.55 3.58
N GLU A 327 11.48 -27.53 4.87
CA GLU A 327 10.37 -28.32 5.42
C GLU A 327 9.02 -27.94 4.78
N ALA A 328 8.77 -26.63 4.62
CA ALA A 328 7.58 -26.15 3.96
C ALA A 328 7.48 -26.64 2.50
N ALA A 329 8.61 -26.66 1.78
CA ALA A 329 8.66 -27.17 0.40
C ALA A 329 8.36 -28.68 0.33
N GLN A 330 8.89 -29.48 1.26
CA GLN A 330 8.60 -30.92 1.35
C GLN A 330 7.11 -31.16 1.61
N ASN A 331 6.55 -30.49 2.61
CA ASN A 331 5.14 -30.60 2.98
C ASN A 331 4.21 -30.26 1.80
N LEU A 332 4.56 -29.26 0.98
CA LEU A 332 3.80 -28.93 -0.23
C LEU A 332 3.78 -30.05 -1.26
N VAL A 333 4.93 -30.68 -1.51
CA VAL A 333 5.05 -31.76 -2.49
C VAL A 333 4.21 -32.96 -2.07
N GLU A 334 4.29 -33.33 -0.79
CA GLU A 334 3.56 -34.46 -0.23
C GLU A 334 2.06 -34.20 -0.18
N LYS A 335 1.63 -33.09 0.43
CA LYS A 335 0.21 -32.75 0.62
C LYS A 335 -0.54 -32.65 -0.71
N TYR A 336 0.04 -31.98 -1.71
CA TYR A 336 -0.62 -31.75 -3.01
C TYR A 336 -0.24 -32.77 -4.08
N LYS A 337 0.51 -33.82 -3.71
CA LYS A 337 0.99 -34.87 -4.63
C LYS A 337 1.58 -34.26 -5.91
N LEU A 338 2.52 -33.33 -5.73
CA LEU A 338 3.16 -32.63 -6.85
C LEU A 338 4.00 -33.61 -7.69
N PRO A 339 4.32 -33.30 -8.96
CA PRO A 339 5.09 -34.19 -9.83
C PRO A 339 6.41 -34.65 -9.19
N GLN A 340 6.78 -35.92 -9.42
CA GLN A 340 7.92 -36.58 -8.80
C GLN A 340 9.25 -35.84 -9.00
N TYR A 341 9.41 -35.14 -10.14
CA TYR A 341 10.55 -34.26 -10.40
C TYR A 341 10.83 -33.29 -9.24
N TYR A 342 9.79 -32.69 -8.65
CA TYR A 342 9.96 -31.74 -7.55
C TYR A 342 10.33 -32.43 -6.24
N ALA A 343 9.80 -33.63 -5.97
CA ALA A 343 10.20 -34.44 -4.84
C ALA A 343 11.70 -34.78 -4.89
N GLN A 344 12.15 -35.27 -6.06
CA GLN A 344 13.56 -35.59 -6.32
C GLN A 344 14.45 -34.35 -6.18
N ARG A 345 14.01 -33.21 -6.73
CA ARG A 345 14.79 -31.97 -6.66
C ARG A 345 14.96 -31.46 -5.23
N ILE A 346 13.94 -31.55 -4.39
CA ILE A 346 14.05 -31.18 -2.98
C ILE A 346 14.97 -32.16 -2.25
N LEU A 347 14.89 -33.46 -2.55
CA LEU A 347 15.78 -34.47 -1.98
C LEU A 347 17.26 -34.19 -2.31
N LEU A 348 17.57 -33.90 -3.57
CA LEU A 348 18.94 -33.55 -3.98
C LEU A 348 19.46 -32.32 -3.24
N VAL A 349 18.63 -31.28 -3.09
CA VAL A 349 18.98 -30.09 -2.32
C VAL A 349 19.26 -30.44 -0.85
N LYS A 350 18.52 -31.38 -0.26
CA LYS A 350 18.77 -31.88 1.10
C LYS A 350 20.15 -32.50 1.23
N GLU A 351 20.50 -33.37 0.29
CA GLU A 351 21.78 -34.07 0.27
C GLU A 351 22.94 -33.08 0.08
N GLU A 352 22.77 -32.08 -0.78
CA GLU A 352 23.74 -31.00 -0.96
C GLU A 352 23.93 -30.17 0.33
N ILE A 353 22.85 -29.78 1.01
CA ILE A 353 22.93 -29.07 2.30
C ILE A 353 23.69 -29.94 3.32
N THR A 354 23.32 -31.21 3.43
CA THR A 354 23.96 -32.13 4.39
C THR A 354 25.45 -32.29 4.08
N SER A 355 25.81 -32.47 2.80
CA SER A 355 27.20 -32.58 2.36
C SER A 355 28.01 -31.31 2.62
N LEU A 356 27.44 -30.13 2.36
CA LEU A 356 28.11 -28.83 2.54
C LEU A 356 28.34 -28.49 4.02
N PHE A 357 27.41 -28.83 4.91
CA PHE A 357 27.45 -28.40 6.31
C PHE A 357 27.91 -29.49 7.28
N ASP A 358 27.59 -30.75 7.02
CA ASP A 358 27.87 -31.87 7.95
C ASP A 358 29.18 -32.61 7.62
N GLY A 359 30.15 -31.88 7.04
CA GLY A 359 31.51 -32.35 6.83
C GLY A 359 32.23 -32.76 8.12
N LYS A 360 32.30 -34.07 8.37
CA LYS A 360 33.23 -34.81 9.27
C LYS A 360 33.59 -34.14 10.61
N LYS A 361 32.60 -33.82 11.44
CA LYS A 361 32.80 -33.92 12.90
C LYS A 361 32.04 -35.15 13.38
N PRO A 362 32.67 -36.13 14.04
CA PRO A 362 31.94 -37.26 14.59
C PRO A 362 30.88 -36.71 15.54
N ARG A 363 29.60 -36.86 15.18
CA ARG A 363 28.51 -36.63 16.13
C ARG A 363 28.55 -37.78 17.12
N GLN A 364 28.49 -37.45 18.41
CA GLN A 364 28.34 -38.45 19.46
C GLN A 364 27.04 -39.20 19.21
N ILE A 365 27.17 -40.49 18.88
CA ILE A 365 26.06 -41.38 18.55
C ILE A 365 25.47 -41.88 19.88
N SER A 366 24.14 -41.94 19.99
CA SER A 366 23.49 -42.52 21.17
C SER A 366 23.67 -44.05 21.11
N LEU A 367 23.95 -44.68 22.25
CA LEU A 367 24.06 -46.15 22.36
C LEU A 367 22.77 -46.87 21.98
N THR A 368 21.62 -46.18 21.99
CA THR A 368 20.31 -46.70 21.58
C THR A 368 20.13 -46.80 20.06
N ASP A 369 20.98 -46.15 19.26
CA ASP A 369 20.87 -46.23 17.79
C ASP A 369 21.41 -47.57 17.23
N PHE A 370 21.94 -48.43 18.11
CA PHE A 370 22.47 -49.77 17.80
C PHE A 370 21.61 -50.92 18.36
N SER A 371 20.50 -50.63 19.04
CA SER A 371 19.61 -51.63 19.64
C SER A 371 18.37 -51.91 18.83
#